data_AF-A0A2K3DWG4-F1
#
_entry.id   AF-A0A2K3DWG4-F1
#
_cell.length_a   1.000
_cell.length_b   1.000
_cell.length_c   1.000
_cell.angle_alpha   90.00
_cell.angle_beta   90.00
_cell.angle_gamma   90.00
#
_symmetry.space_group_name_H-M   'P 1'
#
loop_
_entity.id
_entity.type
_entity.pdbx_description
1 polymer ?
#
loop_
_entity_poly.entity_id
_entity_poly.type
_entity_poly.pdbx_seq_one_letter_code
_entity_poly.pdbx_strand_id
1 'polypeptide(L)'
;MQPAILSLDALDDLDDPARGSYLPLEPVVPLPAAAAAEIAFCTAWLTYMWGRAALAGIQPQVSLEQAEQWAGRMGKAAQLQDFGDVNDSLQELALYGIEELLWKER
;
A
#
# COMPACT_ATOMS: atom_id res chain seq x y z
N MET A 1 35.03 -22.15 -49.36
CA MET A 1 34.15 -21.56 -48.34
C MET A 1 35.03 -21.14 -47.16
N GLN A 2 35.27 -19.85 -46.99
CA GLN A 2 35.94 -19.28 -45.81
C GLN A 2 34.87 -18.53 -44.99
N PRO A 3 34.90 -18.61 -43.64
CA PRO A 3 33.99 -17.84 -42.80
C PRO A 3 34.42 -16.37 -42.74
N ALA A 4 33.46 -15.46 -42.83
CA ALA A 4 33.69 -14.04 -42.65
C ALA A 4 33.98 -13.76 -41.17
N ILE A 5 35.19 -13.30 -40.86
CA ILE A 5 35.54 -12.76 -39.55
C ILE A 5 34.94 -11.35 -39.49
N LEU A 6 34.04 -11.13 -38.54
CA LEU A 6 33.48 -9.81 -38.26
C LEU A 6 34.59 -8.89 -37.73
N SER A 7 34.66 -7.66 -38.26
CA SER A 7 35.68 -6.66 -37.90
C SER A 7 35.62 -6.34 -36.41
N LEU A 8 36.79 -6.23 -35.78
CA LEU A 8 36.95 -5.90 -34.36
C LEU A 8 36.43 -4.49 -34.02
N ASP A 9 36.23 -3.63 -35.02
CA ASP A 9 35.66 -2.29 -34.87
C ASP A 9 34.15 -2.28 -34.58
N ALA A 10 33.45 -3.42 -34.72
CA ALA A 10 32.01 -3.53 -34.44
C ALA A 10 31.69 -3.86 -32.96
N LEU A 11 32.71 -4.05 -32.12
CA LEU A 11 32.58 -4.37 -30.69
C LEU A 11 32.76 -3.15 -29.78
N ASP A 12 33.14 -2.00 -30.33
CA ASP A 12 33.36 -0.74 -29.58
C ASP A 12 32.04 0.04 -29.35
N ASP A 13 30.94 -0.42 -29.94
CA ASP A 13 29.60 0.17 -29.77
C ASP A 13 28.79 -0.43 -28.59
N LEU A 14 29.40 -1.29 -27.76
CA LEU A 14 28.71 -2.06 -26.71
C LEU A 14 29.00 -1.66 -25.26
N ASP A 15 29.61 -0.50 -25.00
CA ASP A 15 29.77 -0.02 -23.62
C ASP A 15 29.58 1.50 -23.51
N ASP A 16 28.34 1.96 -23.73
CA ASP A 16 27.89 3.25 -23.21
C ASP A 16 27.16 3.04 -21.87
N PRO A 17 27.81 3.26 -20.72
CA PRO A 17 27.20 3.10 -19.40
C PRO A 17 26.11 4.16 -19.11
N ALA A 18 25.92 5.16 -19.99
CA ALA A 18 24.81 6.11 -19.89
C ALA A 18 23.53 5.61 -20.57
N ARG A 19 23.60 4.57 -21.40
CA ARG A 19 22.42 3.84 -21.88
C ARG A 19 22.05 2.74 -20.90
N GLY A 20 21.79 3.13 -19.65
CA GLY A 20 20.91 2.36 -18.79
C GLY A 20 19.66 2.08 -19.61
N SER A 21 19.41 0.81 -19.92
CA SER A 21 18.19 0.37 -20.57
C SER A 21 17.03 0.79 -19.67
N TYR A 22 16.48 1.97 -19.95
CA TYR A 22 15.14 2.34 -19.52
C TYR A 22 14.23 1.33 -20.21
N LEU A 23 14.12 0.13 -19.65
CA LEU A 23 12.88 -0.62 -19.74
C LEU A 23 11.80 0.42 -19.43
N PRO A 24 10.82 0.65 -20.32
CA PRO A 24 9.68 1.47 -19.98
C PRO A 24 9.19 0.94 -18.64
N LEU A 25 9.19 1.78 -17.60
CA LEU A 25 8.62 1.42 -16.31
C LEU A 25 7.25 0.84 -16.67
N GLU A 26 7.06 -0.46 -16.41
CA GLU A 26 5.77 -1.12 -16.58
C GLU A 26 4.73 -0.15 -16.04
N PRO A 27 3.76 0.31 -16.86
CA PRO A 27 2.85 1.34 -16.41
C PRO A 27 2.21 0.83 -15.13
N VAL A 28 2.34 1.60 -14.04
CA VAL A 28 1.65 1.29 -12.79
C VAL A 28 0.17 1.22 -13.15
N VAL A 29 -0.35 0.00 -13.29
CA VAL A 29 -1.72 -0.22 -13.69
C VAL A 29 -2.57 0.33 -12.56
N PRO A 30 -3.35 1.41 -12.79
CA PRO A 30 -4.18 1.96 -11.74
C PRO A 30 -5.17 0.89 -11.28
N LEU A 31 -5.43 0.86 -9.97
CA LEU A 31 -6.42 -0.07 -9.43
C LEU A 31 -7.79 0.16 -10.10
N PRO A 32 -8.59 -0.89 -10.31
CA PRO A 32 -9.98 -0.72 -10.70
C PRO A 32 -10.70 0.23 -9.74
N ALA A 33 -11.63 1.05 -10.25
CA ALA A 33 -12.32 2.05 -9.44
C ALA A 33 -13.03 1.46 -8.21
N ALA A 34 -13.61 0.27 -8.35
CA ALA A 34 -14.22 -0.46 -7.23
C ALA A 34 -13.21 -0.86 -6.16
N ALA A 35 -12.03 -1.34 -6.56
CA ALA A 35 -10.94 -1.70 -5.67
C ALA A 35 -10.42 -0.48 -4.88
N ALA A 36 -10.22 0.65 -5.57
CA ALA A 36 -9.81 1.90 -4.92
C ALA A 36 -10.88 2.43 -3.95
N ALA A 37 -12.16 2.32 -4.31
CA ALA A 37 -13.28 2.73 -3.46
C ALA A 37 -13.39 1.86 -2.19
N GLU A 38 -13.19 0.55 -2.30
CA GLU A 38 -13.17 -0.36 -1.16
C GLU A 38 -12.07 0.03 -0.16
N ILE A 39 -10.84 0.24 -0.64
CA ILE A 39 -9.72 0.68 0.21
C ILE A 39 -10.04 2.01 0.89
N ALA A 40 -10.60 2.98 0.15
CA ALA A 40 -10.96 4.28 0.72
C ALA A 40 -12.03 4.14 1.81
N PHE A 41 -13.05 3.30 1.58
CA PHE A 41 -14.08 3.00 2.57
C PHE A 41 -13.49 2.37 3.83
N CYS A 42 -12.69 1.32 3.68
CA CYS A 42 -12.07 0.65 4.81
C CYS A 42 -11.11 1.57 5.58
N THR A 43 -10.33 2.41 4.89
CA THR A 43 -9.45 3.40 5.52
C THR A 43 -10.25 4.38 6.39
N ALA A 44 -11.37 4.89 5.86
CA ALA A 44 -12.25 5.77 6.62
C ALA A 44 -12.89 5.06 7.82
N TRP A 45 -13.32 3.82 7.64
CA TRP A 45 -13.87 2.98 8.70
C TRP A 45 -12.86 2.71 9.82
N LEU A 46 -11.64 2.28 9.46
CA LEU A 46 -10.54 2.02 10.40
C LEU A 46 -10.17 3.29 11.18
N THR A 47 -10.03 4.43 10.50
CA THR A 47 -9.79 5.73 11.14
C THR A 47 -10.86 6.04 12.19
N TYR A 48 -12.14 5.84 11.83
CA TYR A 48 -13.25 6.10 12.73
C TYR A 48 -13.28 5.15 13.92
N MET A 49 -13.14 3.84 13.71
CA MET A 49 -13.23 2.83 14.76
C MET A 49 -12.07 2.95 15.76
N TRP A 50 -10.84 3.09 15.27
CA TRP A 50 -9.68 3.30 16.13
C TRP A 50 -9.73 4.63 16.87
N GLY A 51 -10.17 5.71 16.21
CA GLY A 51 -10.36 7.00 16.86
C GLY A 51 -11.41 6.96 17.96
N ARG A 52 -12.52 6.25 17.73
CA ARG A 52 -13.55 6.00 18.75
C ARG A 52 -12.99 5.20 19.93
N ALA A 53 -12.23 4.15 19.67
CA ALA A 53 -11.59 3.35 20.71
C ALA A 53 -10.60 4.19 21.54
N ALA A 54 -9.81 5.04 20.89
CA ALA A 54 -8.88 5.94 21.56
C ALA A 54 -9.59 6.93 22.49
N LEU A 55 -10.67 7.56 22.02
CA LEU A 55 -11.47 8.50 22.83
C LEU A 55 -12.15 7.82 24.03
N ALA A 56 -12.54 6.55 23.87
CA ALA A 56 -13.10 5.71 24.92
C ALA A 56 -12.05 5.20 25.93
N GLY A 57 -10.76 5.27 25.59
CA GLY A 57 -9.71 4.61 26.37
C GLY A 57 -9.72 3.08 26.24
N ILE A 58 -10.33 2.55 25.17
CA ILE A 58 -10.28 1.12 24.82
C ILE A 58 -8.95 0.85 24.13
N GLN A 59 -8.22 -0.18 24.60
CA GLN A 59 -6.90 -0.56 24.11
C GLN A 59 -5.95 0.64 23.94
N PRO A 60 -5.75 1.46 24.98
CA PRO A 60 -5.08 2.77 24.87
C PRO A 60 -3.61 2.66 24.44
N GLN A 61 -3.02 1.47 24.55
CA GLN A 61 -1.65 1.21 24.10
C GLN A 61 -1.52 1.20 22.57
N VAL A 62 -2.61 0.99 21.83
CA VAL A 62 -2.58 0.82 20.37
C VAL A 62 -3.59 1.69 19.61
N SER A 63 -4.72 2.05 20.24
CA SER A 63 -5.84 2.66 19.52
C SER A 63 -5.55 4.06 18.96
N LEU A 64 -4.78 4.88 19.70
CA LEU A 64 -4.39 6.21 19.22
C LEU A 64 -3.42 6.11 18.03
N GLU A 65 -2.40 5.26 18.13
CA GLU A 65 -1.40 5.07 17.08
C GLU A 65 -2.06 4.56 15.78
N GLN A 66 -2.93 3.55 15.88
CA GLN A 66 -3.68 3.06 14.73
C GLN A 66 -4.57 4.15 14.13
N ALA A 67 -5.27 4.94 14.96
CA ALA A 67 -6.10 6.04 14.46
C ALA A 67 -5.29 7.07 13.67
N GLU A 68 -4.12 7.47 14.18
CA GLU A 68 -3.22 8.41 13.49
C GLU A 68 -2.65 7.82 12.20
N GLN A 69 -2.28 6.54 12.21
CA GLN A 69 -1.78 5.84 11.03
C GLN A 69 -2.81 5.84 9.90
N TRP A 70 -4.06 5.46 10.18
CA TRP A 70 -5.14 5.41 9.20
C TRP A 70 -5.58 6.81 8.76
N ALA A 71 -5.65 7.78 9.68
CA ALA A 71 -5.90 9.18 9.35
C ALA A 71 -4.84 9.73 8.37
N GLY A 72 -3.57 9.35 8.56
CA GLY A 72 -2.46 9.73 7.67
C GLY A 72 -2.55 9.14 6.25
N ARG A 73 -3.42 8.15 6.02
CA ARG A 73 -3.68 7.57 4.69
C ARG A 73 -4.89 8.19 3.98
N MET A 74 -5.71 8.96 4.70
CA MET A 74 -6.89 9.61 4.13
C MET A 74 -6.52 10.56 2.99
N GLY A 75 -7.22 10.45 1.86
CA GLY A 75 -7.00 11.30 0.68
C GLY A 75 -5.78 10.94 -0.17
N LYS A 76 -5.01 9.90 0.20
CA LYS A 76 -3.95 9.35 -0.66
C LYS A 76 -4.54 8.40 -1.69
N ALA A 77 -3.86 8.29 -2.84
CA ALA A 77 -4.25 7.34 -3.87
C ALA A 77 -4.03 5.90 -3.38
N ALA A 78 -5.05 5.06 -3.53
CA ALA A 78 -4.99 3.65 -3.14
C ALA A 78 -3.97 2.87 -3.98
N GLN A 79 -3.26 1.95 -3.33
CA GLN A 79 -2.21 1.10 -3.89
C GLN A 79 -2.51 -0.37 -3.62
N LEU A 80 -1.91 -1.26 -4.40
CA LEU A 80 -2.14 -2.71 -4.26
C LEU A 80 -1.77 -3.23 -2.86
N GLN A 81 -0.77 -2.64 -2.21
CA GLN A 81 -0.36 -2.99 -0.85
C GLN A 81 -1.42 -2.64 0.21
N ASP A 82 -2.25 -1.63 -0.03
CA ASP A 82 -3.24 -1.20 0.96
C ASP A 82 -4.31 -2.27 1.24
N PHE A 83 -4.51 -3.22 0.32
CA PHE A 83 -5.40 -4.37 0.58
C PHE A 83 -4.93 -5.22 1.76
N GLY A 84 -3.62 -5.48 1.85
CA GLY A 84 -3.03 -6.24 2.94
C GLY A 84 -3.15 -5.47 4.25
N ASP A 85 -2.68 -4.22 4.24
CA ASP A 85 -2.70 -3.35 5.40
C ASP A 85 -4.12 -3.17 5.97
N VAL A 86 -5.11 -2.96 5.10
CA VAL A 86 -6.53 -2.84 5.50
C VAL A 86 -7.03 -4.14 6.12
N ASN A 87 -6.79 -5.27 5.47
CA ASN A 87 -7.22 -6.57 5.97
C ASN A 87 -6.62 -6.85 7.35
N ASP A 88 -5.33 -6.57 7.53
CA ASP A 88 -4.63 -6.87 8.77
C ASP A 88 -5.18 -6.01 9.93
N SER A 89 -5.42 -4.71 9.70
CA SER A 89 -6.01 -3.85 10.75
C SER A 89 -7.49 -4.16 11.02
N LEU A 90 -8.25 -4.65 10.04
CA LEU A 90 -9.59 -5.18 10.29
C LEU A 90 -9.56 -6.43 11.17
N GLN A 91 -8.57 -7.31 10.98
CA GLN A 91 -8.37 -8.48 11.83
C GLN A 91 -7.93 -8.07 13.25
N GLU A 92 -7.09 -7.05 13.39
CA GLU A 92 -6.73 -6.50 14.70
C GLU A 92 -7.93 -5.93 15.45
N LEU A 93 -8.79 -5.15 14.79
CA LEU A 93 -10.03 -4.64 15.41
C LEU A 93 -10.88 -5.78 15.97
N ALA A 94 -11.02 -6.87 15.21
CA ALA A 94 -11.73 -8.07 15.63
C ALA A 94 -11.04 -8.78 16.79
N LEU A 95 -9.72 -8.93 16.74
CA LEU A 95 -8.90 -9.55 17.79
C LEU A 95 -9.05 -8.83 19.13
N TYR A 96 -9.03 -7.50 19.11
CA TYR A 96 -9.18 -6.68 20.30
C TYR A 96 -10.65 -6.52 20.76
N GLY A 97 -11.61 -7.04 19.99
CA GLY A 97 -13.04 -6.89 20.27
C GLY A 97 -13.49 -5.43 20.31
N ILE A 98 -12.82 -4.54 19.56
CA ILE A 98 -13.02 -3.09 19.63
C ILE A 98 -14.47 -2.73 19.35
N GLU A 99 -15.06 -3.34 18.32
CA GLU A 99 -16.44 -3.07 17.94
C GLU A 99 -17.42 -3.42 19.07
N GLU A 100 -17.32 -4.63 19.64
CA GLU A 100 -18.18 -5.05 20.76
C GLU A 100 -18.01 -4.16 22.00
N LEU A 101 -16.77 -3.77 22.31
CA LEU A 101 -16.48 -2.91 23.46
C LEU A 101 -17.08 -1.51 23.25
N LEU A 102 -16.95 -0.94 22.06
CA LEU A 102 -17.56 0.35 21.72
C LEU A 102 -19.09 0.34 21.79
N TRP A 103 -19.73 -0.80 21.50
CA TRP A 103 -21.19 -0.94 21.64
C TRP A 103 -21.64 -1.05 23.10
N LYS A 104 -20.81 -1.57 24.00
CA LYS A 104 -21.12 -1.70 25.44
C LYS A 104 -20.97 -0.39 26.21
N GLU A 105 -20.17 0.55 25.71
CA GLU A 105 -20.02 1.89 26.28
C GLU A 105 -21.17 2.84 25.93
N ARG A 106 -22.17 2.39 25.16
CA ARG A 106 -23.32 3.19 24.75
C ARG A 106 -24.44 3.21 25.77
#